data_AF-A0A1F2QFQ9-F1
#
_entry.id   AF-A0A1F2QFQ9-F1
#
_cell.length_a   1.000
_cell.length_b   1.000
_cell.length_c   1.000
_cell.angle_alpha   90.00
_cell.angle_beta   90.00
_cell.angle_gamma   90.00
#
_symmetry.space_group_name_H-M   'P 1'
#
loop_
_entity.id
_entity.type
_entity.pdbx_description
1 polymer ?
#
loop_
_entity_poly.entity_id
_entity_poly.type
_entity_poly.pdbx_seq_one_letter_code
_entity_poly.pdbx_strand_id
1 'polypeptide(L)'
;MRHGLALLDEAVAFAKEHGGTGYLDLHGRRLVDMACTLVIAALLCEHATASERKLAVMQRWLAVKMPELRMNRDLVCSGDEAVLGQFEALVGASNLRS
;
A
#
# COMPACT_ATOMS: atom_id res chain seq x y z
N MET A 1 -0.18 -7.58 13.91
CA MET A 1 -1.05 -6.43 13.57
C MET A 1 -0.42 -5.07 13.84
N ARG A 2 0.00 -4.75 15.07
CA ARG A 2 0.49 -3.40 15.44
C ARG A 2 1.55 -2.82 14.50
N HIS A 3 2.50 -3.64 14.06
CA HIS A 3 3.51 -3.22 13.08
C HIS A 3 2.91 -2.82 11.73
N GLY A 4 1.91 -3.56 11.22
CA GLY A 4 1.26 -3.21 9.96
C GLY A 4 0.42 -1.94 10.05
N LEU A 5 -0.22 -1.69 11.20
CA LEU A 5 -0.92 -0.43 11.48
C LEU A 5 0.06 0.75 11.48
N ALA A 6 1.21 0.61 12.16
CA ALA A 6 2.25 1.65 12.18
C ALA A 6 2.76 2.00 10.76
N LEU A 7 2.93 1.00 9.89
CA LEU A 7 3.33 1.22 8.50
C LEU A 7 2.26 1.98 7.70
N LEU A 8 0.97 1.69 7.92
CA LEU A 8 -0.12 2.43 7.30
C LEU A 8 -0.19 3.87 7.82
N ASP A 9 -0.07 4.06 9.13
CA ASP A 9 -0.10 5.39 9.76
C ASP A 9 1.02 6.28 9.22
N GLU A 10 2.24 5.73 9.11
CA GLU A 10 3.40 6.40 8.51
C GLU A 10 3.12 6.81 7.06
N ALA A 11 2.62 5.88 6.22
CA ALA A 11 2.32 6.16 4.83
C ALA A 11 1.23 7.24 4.66
N VAL A 12 0.19 7.19 5.49
CA VAL A 12 -0.90 8.18 5.48
C VAL A 12 -0.41 9.55 5.93
N ALA A 13 0.41 9.61 6.98
CA ALA A 13 1.00 10.85 7.45
C ALA A 13 1.89 11.47 6.36
N PHE A 14 2.81 10.69 5.80
CA PHE A 14 3.72 11.15 4.75
C PHE A 14 2.94 11.70 3.54
N ALA A 15 1.94 10.95 3.05
CA ALA A 15 1.19 11.34 1.87
C ALA A 15 0.30 12.57 2.08
N LYS A 16 -0.13 12.86 3.33
CA LYS A 16 -0.86 14.09 3.66
C LYS A 16 0.05 15.31 3.73
N GLU A 17 1.31 15.11 4.11
CA GLU A 17 2.30 16.18 4.22
C GLU A 17 2.93 16.54 2.86
N HIS A 18 2.99 15.58 1.91
CA HIS A 18 3.64 15.75 0.60
C HIS A 18 2.64 15.98 -0.54
N GLY A 19 2.98 16.89 -1.46
CA GLY A 19 2.35 17.04 -2.79
C GLY A 19 0.85 17.33 -2.84
N GLY A 20 0.22 17.66 -1.71
CA GLY A 20 -1.19 18.02 -1.64
C GLY A 20 -2.13 16.91 -2.14
N THR A 21 -3.24 17.27 -2.78
CA THR A 21 -4.23 16.28 -3.27
C THR A 21 -3.68 15.41 -4.40
N GLY A 22 -2.77 15.92 -5.23
CA GLY A 22 -2.19 15.16 -6.35
C GLY A 22 -1.37 13.95 -5.89
N TYR A 23 -0.64 14.07 -4.79
CA TYR A 23 0.11 12.95 -4.21
C TYR A 23 -0.79 11.89 -3.59
N LEU A 24 -1.83 12.34 -2.88
CA LEU A 24 -2.86 11.46 -2.33
C LEU A 24 -3.59 10.68 -3.43
N ASP A 25 -3.87 11.32 -4.57
CA ASP A 25 -4.50 10.67 -5.72
C ASP A 25 -3.55 9.64 -6.36
N LEU A 26 -2.27 9.99 -6.53
CA LEU A 26 -1.24 9.10 -7.08
C LEU A 26 -1.08 7.81 -6.24
N HIS A 27 -1.09 7.95 -4.91
CA HIS A 27 -0.83 6.86 -3.98
C HIS A 27 -2.08 6.25 -3.35
N GLY A 28 -3.28 6.78 -3.62
CA GLY A 28 -4.52 6.40 -2.97
C GLY A 28 -4.83 4.91 -3.05
N ARG A 29 -4.57 4.27 -4.20
CA ARG A 29 -4.77 2.83 -4.35
C ARG A 29 -3.89 2.01 -3.41
N ARG A 30 -2.63 2.41 -3.21
CA ARG A 30 -1.69 1.70 -2.31
C ARG A 30 -2.13 1.83 -0.86
N LEU A 31 -2.55 3.03 -0.45
CA LEU A 31 -3.08 3.26 0.89
C LEU A 31 -4.33 2.40 1.17
N VAL A 32 -5.23 2.30 0.19
CA VAL A 32 -6.41 1.43 0.28
C VAL A 32 -6.02 -0.04 0.35
N ASP A 33 -5.09 -0.51 -0.49
CA ASP A 33 -4.64 -1.91 -0.48
C ASP A 33 -3.97 -2.30 0.86
N MET A 34 -3.20 -1.37 1.47
CA MET A 34 -2.66 -1.53 2.82
C MET A 34 -3.77 -1.66 3.87
N ALA A 35 -4.78 -0.76 3.83
CA ALA A 35 -5.91 -0.81 4.76
C ALA A 35 -6.72 -2.11 4.62
N CYS A 36 -7.04 -2.52 3.40
CA CYS A 36 -7.73 -3.79 3.11
C CYS A 36 -6.97 -4.99 3.67
N THR A 37 -5.64 -5.01 3.51
CA THR A 37 -4.79 -6.08 4.05
C THR A 37 -4.93 -6.19 5.58
N LEU A 38 -4.96 -5.05 6.28
CA LEU A 38 -5.07 -5.02 7.75
C LEU A 38 -6.47 -5.40 8.24
N VAL A 39 -7.52 -4.98 7.54
CA VAL A 39 -8.91 -5.40 7.84
C VAL A 39 -9.06 -6.91 7.69
N ILE A 40 -8.57 -7.48 6.59
CA ILE A 40 -8.62 -8.94 6.37
C ILE A 40 -7.81 -9.66 7.45
N ALA A 41 -6.62 -9.14 7.81
CA ALA A 41 -5.81 -9.72 8.87
C ALA A 41 -6.54 -9.72 10.23
N ALA A 42 -7.26 -8.65 10.57
CA ALA A 42 -8.10 -8.57 11.78
C ALA A 42 -9.15 -9.68 11.83
N LEU A 43 -9.92 -9.84 10.75
CA LEU A 43 -10.93 -10.88 10.63
C LEU A 43 -10.32 -12.30 10.69
N LEU A 44 -9.13 -12.50 10.12
CA LEU A 44 -8.43 -13.78 10.20
C LEU A 44 -7.92 -14.07 11.61
N CYS A 45 -7.47 -13.06 12.35
CA CYS A 45 -7.09 -13.22 13.76
C CYS A 45 -8.27 -13.65 14.62
N GLU A 46 -9.45 -13.07 14.42
CA GLU A 46 -10.68 -13.47 15.12
C GLU A 46 -11.02 -14.94 14.83
N HIS A 47 -10.95 -15.38 13.57
CA HIS A 47 -11.19 -16.79 13.25
C HIS A 47 -10.12 -17.74 13.79
N ALA A 48 -8.87 -17.26 13.93
CA ALA A 48 -7.77 -18.06 14.44
C ALA A 48 -7.91 -18.38 15.94
N THR A 49 -8.61 -17.56 16.72
CA THR A 49 -8.83 -17.84 18.16
C THR A 49 -9.69 -19.07 18.40
N ALA A 50 -10.49 -19.48 17.41
CA ALA A 50 -11.43 -20.60 17.51
C ALA A 50 -11.03 -21.83 16.69
N SER A 51 -9.93 -21.78 15.90
CA SER A 51 -9.56 -22.88 15.00
C SER A 51 -8.07 -22.88 14.64
N GLU A 52 -7.36 -23.96 14.99
CA GLU A 52 -5.95 -24.19 14.62
C GLU A 52 -5.73 -24.20 13.11
N ARG A 53 -6.68 -24.75 12.35
CA ARG A 53 -6.65 -24.70 10.88
C ARG A 53 -6.69 -23.26 10.37
N LYS A 54 -7.52 -22.39 10.98
CA LYS A 54 -7.61 -20.97 10.61
C LYS A 54 -6.36 -20.20 11.06
N LEU A 55 -5.74 -20.60 12.17
CA LEU A 55 -4.44 -20.06 12.58
C LEU A 55 -3.36 -20.32 11.52
N ALA A 56 -3.26 -21.54 10.98
CA ALA A 56 -2.33 -21.85 9.90
C ALA A 56 -2.59 -21.03 8.62
N VAL A 57 -3.87 -20.84 8.25
CA VAL A 57 -4.26 -19.98 7.12
C VAL A 57 -3.85 -18.52 7.36
N MET A 58 -4.11 -17.98 8.55
CA MET A 58 -3.74 -16.62 8.94
C MET A 58 -2.21 -16.43 8.85
N GLN A 59 -1.43 -17.37 9.38
CA GLN A 59 0.03 -17.30 9.33
C GLN A 59 0.55 -17.29 7.88
N ARG A 60 0.03 -18.19 7.03
CA ARG A 60 0.39 -18.22 5.61
C ARG A 60 0.00 -16.93 4.89
N TRP A 61 -1.19 -16.41 5.16
CA TRP A 61 -1.68 -15.15 4.59
C TRP A 61 -0.76 -13.98 4.95
N LEU A 62 -0.43 -13.84 6.24
CA LEU A 62 0.47 -12.79 6.72
C LEU A 62 1.87 -12.89 6.12
N ALA A 63 2.41 -14.10 5.96
CA ALA A 63 3.71 -14.31 5.34
C ALA A 63 3.77 -13.79 3.90
N VAL A 64 2.64 -13.85 3.17
CA VAL A 64 2.54 -13.35 1.79
C VAL A 64 2.24 -11.85 1.73
N LYS A 65 1.33 -11.36 2.59
CA LYS A 65 0.83 -9.98 2.49
C LYS A 65 1.66 -8.94 3.23
N MET A 66 2.42 -9.32 4.27
CA MET A 66 3.29 -8.37 4.97
C MET A 66 4.42 -7.79 4.10
N PRO A 67 5.08 -8.55 3.21
CA PRO A 67 6.01 -7.99 2.23
C PRO A 67 5.37 -6.94 1.29
N GLU A 68 4.18 -7.24 0.77
CA GLU A 68 3.42 -6.33 -0.10
C GLU A 68 3.05 -5.03 0.62
N LEU A 69 2.63 -5.13 1.88
CA LEU A 69 2.32 -3.97 2.72
C LEU A 69 3.56 -3.08 2.94
N ARG A 70 4.74 -3.68 3.16
CA ARG A 70 6.01 -2.93 3.27
C ARG A 70 6.38 -2.25 1.96
N MET A 71 6.31 -2.96 0.84
CA MET A 71 6.55 -2.40 -0.49
C MET A 71 5.64 -1.20 -0.75
N ASN A 72 4.35 -1.31 -0.44
CA ASN A 72 3.41 -0.20 -0.60
C ASN A 72 3.79 0.99 0.28
N ARG A 73 4.17 0.78 1.55
CA ARG A 73 4.69 1.84 2.42
C ARG A 73 5.91 2.51 1.78
N ASP A 74 6.90 1.72 1.35
CA ASP A 74 8.15 2.25 0.78
C ASP A 74 7.90 3.06 -0.50
N LEU A 75 6.94 2.66 -1.33
CA LEU A 75 6.52 3.42 -2.52
C LEU A 75 5.77 4.71 -2.17
N VAL A 76 4.95 4.72 -1.11
CA VAL A 76 4.25 5.93 -0.67
C VAL A 76 5.21 6.91 0.00
N CYS A 77 6.19 6.41 0.76
CA CYS A 77 7.16 7.24 1.46
C CYS A 77 8.39 7.60 0.59
N SER A 78 8.40 7.27 -0.70
CA SER A 78 9.53 7.57 -1.59
C SER A 78 9.60 9.04 -1.98
N GLY A 79 8.47 9.76 -1.93
CA GLY A 79 8.35 11.12 -2.48
C GLY A 79 8.41 11.18 -4.01
N ASP A 80 8.33 10.04 -4.71
CA ASP A 80 8.43 10.02 -6.17
C ASP A 80 7.12 10.52 -6.83
N GLU A 81 7.21 11.73 -7.40
CA GLU A 81 6.14 12.39 -8.14
C GLU A 81 6.41 12.44 -9.65
N ALA A 82 7.41 11.70 -10.15
CA ALA A 82 7.85 11.81 -11.54
C ALA A 82 6.70 11.58 -12.54
N VAL A 83 5.72 10.74 -12.20
CA VAL A 83 4.54 10.50 -13.06
C VAL A 83 3.66 11.75 -13.19
N LEU A 84 3.62 12.63 -12.19
CA LEU A 84 2.82 13.86 -12.22
C LEU A 84 3.47 14.96 -13.07
N GLY A 85 4.80 15.06 -13.03
CA GLY A 85 5.54 16.15 -13.70
C GLY A 85 6.29 15.76 -14.98
N GLN A 86 6.59 14.48 -15.17
CA GLN A 86 7.48 13.97 -16.24
C GLN A 86 6.80 12.86 -17.06
N PHE A 87 5.47 12.81 -17.06
CA PHE A 87 4.69 11.80 -17.76
C PHE A 87 5.18 11.55 -19.19
N GLU A 88 5.28 12.62 -19.99
CA GLU A 88 5.74 12.57 -21.40
C GLU A 88 7.13 11.95 -21.58
N ALA A 89 8.06 12.21 -20.65
CA ALA A 89 9.38 11.61 -20.70
C ALA A 89 9.34 10.11 -20.37
N LEU A 90 8.45 9.69 -19.47
CA LEU A 90 8.31 8.31 -19.01
C LEU A 90 7.56 7.42 -20.02
N VAL A 91 6.54 7.95 -20.70
CA VAL A 91 5.82 7.19 -21.75
C VAL A 91 6.55 7.19 -23.09
N GLY A 92 7.59 8.01 -23.22
CA GLY A 92 8.23 8.34 -24.48
C GLY A 92 7.35 9.29 -25.29
N ALA A 93 7.92 10.40 -25.76
CA ALA A 93 7.20 11.35 -26.60
C ALA A 93 6.39 10.60 -27.66
N SER A 94 5.07 10.77 -27.65
CA SER A 94 4.18 10.12 -28.59
C SER A 94 4.55 10.58 -30.01
N ASN A 95 5.43 9.82 -30.67
CA ASN A 95 5.74 9.93 -32.09
C ASN A 95 4.56 9.39 -32.94
N LEU A 96 3.32 9.69 -32.53
CA LEU A 96 2.16 9.65 -33.41
C LEU A 96 2.23 10.90 -34.29
N ARG A 97 3.18 10.89 -35.23
CA ARG A 97 3.24 11.88 -36.31
C ARG A 97 2.07 11.61 -37.25
N SER A 98 1.21 12.61 -37.38
CA SER A 98 0.31 12.87 -38.50
C SER A 98 1.02 12.82 -39.85
#